data_AF-A0A7I8VBW2-F1
#
_entry.id   AF-A0A7I8VBW2-F1
#
_cell.length_a   1.000
_cell.length_b   1.000
_cell.length_c   1.000
_cell.angle_alpha   90.00
_cell.angle_beta   90.00
_cell.angle_gamma   90.00
#
_symmetry.space_group_name_H-M   'P 1'
#
loop_
_entity.id
_entity.type
_entity.pdbx_description
1 polymer ?
#
loop_
_entity_poly.entity_id
_entity_poly.type
_entity_poly.pdbx_seq_one_letter_code
_entity_poly.pdbx_strand_id
1 'polypeptide(L)'
;MSTSPDSPLFDEEEISVDDIDEQKQIKPGAQKTVRLNINARERRRMHDLNDALDELRSVIPYAHSPSVRKLSKIATLLLAKNYILMQANALEELRRLIAYMNAGGNFGHLSPTGTDGNVFPNFPRSPSNAASTTSPSSSFAPDVKRPRMDRIDV
;
A
#
# COMPACT_ATOMS: atom_id res chain seq x y z
N MET A 1 18.02 -23.28 82.79
CA MET A 1 18.70 -22.04 83.24
C MET A 1 19.93 -21.87 82.36
N SER A 2 20.05 -20.72 81.68
CA SER A 2 21.29 -20.06 81.14
C SER A 2 22.21 -20.91 80.22
N THR A 3 22.67 -20.52 79.04
CA THR A 3 22.81 -19.26 78.28
C THR A 3 23.07 -19.64 76.81
N SER A 4 22.75 -18.76 75.87
CA SER A 4 22.96 -18.91 74.43
C SER A 4 24.41 -19.21 74.02
N PRO A 5 24.62 -19.69 72.78
CA PRO A 5 25.67 -19.16 71.94
C PRO A 5 25.10 -18.51 70.68
N ASP A 6 25.66 -17.33 70.38
CA ASP A 6 25.52 -16.46 69.23
C ASP A 6 24.83 -17.02 67.98
N SER A 7 23.76 -16.33 67.57
CA SER A 7 23.27 -16.32 66.20
C SER A 7 24.39 -15.85 65.27
N PRO A 8 24.55 -16.44 64.07
CA PRO A 8 25.54 -16.01 63.11
C PRO A 8 25.27 -14.56 62.73
N LEU A 9 26.34 -13.75 62.76
CA LEU A 9 26.44 -12.44 62.14
C LEU A 9 26.06 -12.57 60.66
N PHE A 10 24.78 -12.38 60.35
CA PHE A 10 24.41 -11.85 59.06
C PHE A 10 24.90 -10.41 59.11
N ASP A 11 26.05 -10.16 58.48
CA ASP A 11 26.38 -8.81 58.03
C ASP A 11 25.21 -8.42 57.12
N GLU A 12 24.24 -7.71 57.71
CA GLU A 12 23.28 -6.90 56.99
C GLU A 12 24.12 -5.82 56.31
N GLU A 13 24.73 -6.18 55.18
CA GLU A 13 25.15 -5.23 54.17
C GLU A 13 23.87 -4.48 53.79
N GLU A 14 23.65 -3.38 54.50
CA GLU A 14 22.67 -2.36 54.17
C GLU A 14 22.98 -1.95 52.74
N ILE A 15 22.27 -2.56 51.79
CA ILE A 15 22.23 -2.10 50.41
C ILE A 15 21.73 -0.67 50.52
N SER A 16 22.69 0.26 50.39
CA SER A 16 22.42 1.67 50.50
C SER A 16 21.33 2.00 49.49
N VAL A 17 20.27 2.66 49.96
CA VAL A 17 19.13 3.07 49.12
C VAL A 17 19.60 4.05 48.02
N ASP A 18 20.82 4.58 48.15
CA ASP A 18 21.47 5.48 47.21
C ASP A 18 22.03 4.74 45.96
N ASP A 19 22.25 3.42 46.01
CA ASP A 19 22.71 2.65 44.84
C ASP A 19 21.59 2.31 43.84
N ILE A 20 20.33 2.63 44.16
CA ILE A 20 19.18 2.32 43.30
C ILE A 20 19.07 3.31 42.12
N ASP A 21 19.69 4.49 42.18
CA ASP A 21 19.50 5.54 41.16
C ASP A 21 20.55 5.54 40.02
N GLU A 22 21.58 4.68 40.08
CA GLU A 22 22.69 4.75 39.12
C GLU A 22 22.54 3.84 37.88
N GLN A 23 21.44 3.11 37.74
CA GLN A 23 21.20 2.24 36.56
C GLN A 23 20.34 2.87 35.45
N LYS A 24 20.12 4.19 35.46
CA LYS A 24 19.32 4.88 34.42
C LYS A 24 20.04 6.01 33.67
N GLN A 25 21.37 6.08 33.73
CA GLN A 25 22.11 6.96 32.83
C GLN A 25 22.39 6.25 31.50
N ILE A 26 21.38 6.16 30.62
CA ILE A 26 21.64 5.75 29.24
C ILE A 26 22.47 6.85 28.59
N LYS A 27 23.78 6.61 28.45
CA LYS A 27 24.75 7.54 27.85
C LYS A 27 24.11 8.17 26.59
N PRO A 28 24.10 9.51 26.43
CA PRO A 28 23.37 10.19 25.35
C PRO A 28 23.78 9.73 23.94
N GLY A 29 24.98 9.17 23.79
CA GLY A 29 25.44 8.50 22.56
C GLY A 29 24.74 7.16 22.26
N ALA A 30 24.42 6.37 23.29
CA ALA A 30 23.72 5.09 23.13
C ALA A 30 22.27 5.27 22.66
N GLN A 31 21.60 6.35 23.08
CA GLN A 31 20.27 6.70 22.56
C GLN A 31 20.30 7.06 21.07
N LYS A 32 21.34 7.79 20.63
CA LYS A 32 21.53 8.15 19.22
C LYS A 32 21.80 6.89 18.38
N THR A 33 22.65 5.97 18.83
CA THR A 33 22.94 4.74 18.09
C THR A 33 21.71 3.82 18.01
N VAL A 34 20.93 3.70 19.09
CA VAL A 34 19.67 2.93 19.07
C VAL A 34 18.68 3.52 18.05
N ARG A 35 18.48 4.85 18.03
CA ARG A 35 17.63 5.51 17.03
C ARG A 35 18.11 5.25 15.60
N LEU A 36 19.42 5.36 15.35
CA LEU A 36 19.99 5.09 14.02
C LEU A 36 19.82 3.63 13.59
N ASN A 37 20.00 2.68 14.51
CA ASN A 37 19.80 1.26 14.25
C ASN A 37 18.34 0.93 13.92
N ILE A 38 17.39 1.54 14.64
CA ILE A 38 15.96 1.43 14.35
C ILE A 38 15.65 1.99 12.96
N ASN A 39 16.14 3.19 12.63
CA ASN A 39 15.93 3.79 11.31
C ASN A 39 16.56 2.98 10.17
N ALA A 40 17.74 2.39 10.41
CA ALA A 40 18.37 1.49 9.44
C ALA A 40 17.55 0.20 9.23
N ARG A 41 16.96 -0.34 10.29
CA ARG A 41 16.06 -1.50 10.20
C ARG A 41 14.78 -1.16 9.43
N GLU A 42 14.15 -0.02 9.70
CA GLU A 42 12.92 0.36 9.00
C GLU A 42 13.18 0.65 7.51
N ARG A 43 14.34 1.25 7.18
CA ARG A 43 14.73 1.42 5.77
C ARG A 43 14.82 0.07 5.05
N ARG A 44 15.47 -0.94 5.66
CA ARG A 44 15.54 -2.30 5.10
C ARG A 44 14.14 -2.89 4.88
N ARG A 45 13.28 -2.84 5.90
CA ARG A 45 11.89 -3.30 5.80
C ARG A 45 11.12 -2.59 4.67
N MET A 46 11.34 -1.29 4.48
CA MET A 46 10.70 -0.52 3.43
C MET A 46 11.26 -0.88 2.03
N HIS A 47 12.55 -1.20 1.91
CA HIS A 47 13.15 -1.72 0.69
C HIS A 47 12.52 -3.07 0.32
N ASP A 48 12.47 -4.03 1.25
CA ASP A 48 11.86 -5.35 1.01
C ASP A 48 10.40 -5.23 0.53
N LEU A 49 9.63 -4.31 1.16
CA LEU A 49 8.25 -4.03 0.75
C LEU A 49 8.17 -3.43 -0.67
N ASN A 50 9.06 -2.51 -1.01
CA ASN A 50 9.06 -1.89 -2.33
C ASN A 50 9.50 -2.87 -3.41
N ASP A 51 10.43 -3.78 -3.09
CA ASP A 51 10.88 -4.84 -3.99
C ASP A 51 9.73 -5.81 -4.29
N ALA A 52 8.99 -6.26 -3.27
CA ALA A 52 7.78 -7.07 -3.47
C ALA A 52 6.70 -6.34 -4.31
N LEU A 53 6.57 -5.02 -4.16
CA LEU A 53 5.66 -4.23 -4.98
C LEU A 53 6.14 -4.13 -6.44
N ASP A 54 7.44 -4.08 -6.68
CA ASP A 54 8.02 -4.11 -8.02
C ASP A 54 7.89 -5.49 -8.67
N GLU A 55 8.04 -6.57 -7.91
CA GLU A 55 7.71 -7.92 -8.35
C GLU A 55 6.24 -8.02 -8.76
N LEU A 56 5.32 -7.45 -7.98
CA LEU A 56 3.90 -7.38 -8.35
C LEU A 56 3.68 -6.60 -9.66
N ARG A 57 4.43 -5.53 -9.93
CA ARG A 57 4.32 -4.80 -11.21
C ARG A 57 4.71 -5.65 -12.41
N SER A 58 5.67 -6.57 -12.24
CA SER A 58 6.15 -7.42 -13.33
C SER A 58 5.05 -8.33 -13.90
N VAL A 59 4.13 -8.79 -13.05
CA VAL A 59 3.03 -9.69 -13.43
C VAL A 59 1.78 -8.95 -13.89
N ILE A 60 1.71 -7.62 -13.76
CA ILE A 60 0.58 -6.83 -14.25
C ILE A 60 0.73 -6.64 -15.77
N PRO A 61 -0.31 -6.97 -16.58
CA PRO A 61 -0.28 -6.78 -18.01
C PRO A 61 0.03 -5.33 -18.40
N TYR A 62 0.91 -5.14 -19.38
CA TYR A 62 1.30 -3.84 -19.95
C TYR A 62 1.97 -2.85 -18.99
N ALA A 63 2.19 -3.21 -17.72
CA ALA A 63 2.78 -2.32 -16.72
C ALA A 63 4.31 -2.20 -16.81
N HIS A 64 5.00 -3.12 -17.51
CA HIS A 64 6.46 -3.20 -17.58
C HIS A 64 7.04 -2.80 -18.95
N SER A 65 6.27 -2.11 -19.79
CA SER A 65 6.78 -1.62 -21.08
C SER A 65 7.87 -0.56 -20.88
N PRO A 66 9.01 -0.64 -21.59
CA PRO A 66 10.10 0.35 -21.49
C PRO A 66 9.67 1.79 -21.78
N SER A 67 8.59 1.98 -22.53
CA SER A 67 8.02 3.29 -22.87
C SER A 67 6.99 3.81 -21.85
N VAL A 68 6.59 2.98 -20.89
CA VAL A 68 5.54 3.29 -19.91
C VAL A 68 6.16 3.72 -18.58
N ARG A 69 5.64 4.80 -18.02
CA ARG A 69 6.07 5.32 -16.71
C ARG A 69 5.73 4.31 -15.60
N LYS A 70 6.62 4.18 -14.61
CA LYS A 70 6.38 3.39 -13.38
C LYS A 70 5.07 3.79 -12.70
N LEU A 71 4.21 2.80 -12.43
CA LEU A 71 2.91 2.99 -11.79
C LEU A 71 3.07 3.39 -10.31
N SER A 72 2.15 4.24 -9.82
CA SER A 72 2.05 4.58 -8.40
C SER A 72 1.68 3.35 -7.56
N LYS A 73 1.88 3.41 -6.23
CA LYS A 73 1.54 2.30 -5.32
C LYS A 73 0.04 1.95 -5.41
N ILE A 74 -0.82 2.96 -5.38
CA ILE A 74 -2.27 2.76 -5.47
C ILE A 74 -2.71 2.21 -6.83
N ALA A 75 -2.14 2.73 -7.93
CA ALA A 75 -2.45 2.24 -9.27
C ALA A 75 -2.05 0.77 -9.44
N THR A 76 -0.87 0.39 -8.92
CA THR A 76 -0.39 -1.00 -8.96
C THR A 76 -1.36 -1.94 -8.25
N LEU A 77 -1.81 -1.58 -7.03
CA LEU A 77 -2.75 -2.41 -6.26
C LEU A 77 -4.13 -2.53 -6.93
N LEU A 78 -4.63 -1.44 -7.53
CA LEU A 78 -5.91 -1.45 -8.25
C LEU A 78 -5.84 -2.33 -9.50
N LEU A 79 -4.79 -2.19 -10.31
CA LEU A 79 -4.61 -3.01 -11.50
C LEU A 79 -4.44 -4.49 -11.14
N ALA A 80 -3.67 -4.81 -10.10
CA ALA A 80 -3.51 -6.17 -9.62
C ALA A 80 -4.85 -6.80 -9.21
N LYS A 81 -5.66 -6.08 -8.42
CA LYS A 81 -7.02 -6.53 -8.04
C LYS A 81 -7.87 -6.80 -9.28
N ASN A 82 -7.92 -5.84 -10.21
CA ASN A 82 -8.73 -5.98 -11.42
C ASN A 82 -8.25 -7.13 -12.29
N TYR A 83 -6.94 -7.35 -12.37
CA TYR A 83 -6.37 -8.45 -13.13
C TYR A 83 -6.75 -9.81 -12.56
N ILE A 84 -6.74 -9.98 -11.23
CA ILE A 84 -7.23 -11.20 -10.57
C ILE A 84 -8.70 -11.45 -10.92
N LEU A 85 -9.56 -10.42 -10.81
CA LEU A 85 -10.99 -10.56 -11.12
C LEU A 85 -11.23 -10.93 -12.58
N MET A 86 -10.52 -10.30 -13.51
CA MET A 86 -10.64 -10.59 -14.93
C MET A 86 -10.23 -12.03 -15.24
N GLN A 87 -9.13 -12.52 -14.65
CA GLN A 87 -8.70 -13.91 -14.82
C GLN A 87 -9.71 -14.89 -14.23
N ALA A 88 -10.27 -14.60 -13.04
CA ALA A 88 -11.30 -15.44 -12.44
C ALA A 88 -12.55 -15.56 -13.34
N ASN A 89 -13.04 -14.42 -13.87
CA ASN A 89 -14.17 -14.41 -14.78
C ASN A 89 -13.88 -15.17 -16.09
N ALA A 90 -12.69 -14.98 -16.66
CA ALA A 90 -12.27 -15.69 -17.87
C ALA A 90 -12.24 -17.21 -17.66
N LEU A 91 -11.75 -17.68 -16.50
CA LEU A 91 -11.77 -19.11 -16.16
C LEU A 91 -13.19 -19.66 -16.00
N GLU A 92 -14.11 -18.89 -15.43
CA GLU A 92 -15.52 -19.29 -15.30
C GLU A 92 -16.21 -19.39 -16.66
N GLU A 93 -15.97 -18.43 -17.55
CA GLU A 93 -16.52 -18.43 -18.91
C GLU A 93 -16.00 -19.61 -19.74
N LEU A 94 -14.70 -19.91 -19.66
CA LEU A 94 -14.11 -21.08 -20.32
C LEU A 94 -14.73 -22.39 -19.82
N ARG A 95 -14.94 -22.52 -18.50
CA ARG A 95 -15.63 -23.70 -17.92
C ARG A 95 -17.06 -23.83 -18.44
N ARG A 96 -17.78 -22.72 -18.56
CA ARG A 96 -19.15 -22.69 -19.11
C ARG A 96 -19.18 -23.10 -20.58
N LEU A 97 -18.23 -22.61 -21.39
CA LEU A 97 -18.11 -23.01 -22.80
C LEU A 97 -17.85 -24.50 -22.95
N ILE A 98 -16.93 -25.05 -22.15
CA ILE A 98 -16.60 -26.49 -22.17
C ILE A 98 -17.82 -27.31 -21.75
N ALA A 99 -18.54 -26.91 -20.71
CA ALA A 99 -19.77 -27.59 -20.29
C ALA A 99 -20.84 -27.55 -21.39
N TYR A 100 -20.99 -26.42 -22.08
CA TYR A 100 -21.91 -26.28 -23.21
C TYR A 100 -21.54 -27.20 -24.38
N MET A 101 -20.26 -27.31 -24.73
CA MET A 101 -19.77 -28.24 -25.75
C MET A 101 -20.01 -29.70 -25.35
N ASN A 102 -19.71 -30.06 -24.10
CA ASN A 102 -19.85 -31.43 -23.58
C ASN A 102 -21.32 -31.85 -23.41
N ALA A 103 -22.24 -30.90 -23.19
CA ALA A 103 -23.68 -31.14 -23.12
C ALA A 103 -24.32 -31.41 -24.51
N GLY A 104 -23.52 -31.57 -25.57
CA GLY A 104 -24.00 -31.93 -26.89
C GLY A 104 -24.55 -30.74 -27.68
N GLY A 105 -23.89 -29.58 -27.59
CA GLY A 105 -24.23 -28.37 -28.34
C GLY A 105 -24.35 -28.58 -29.84
N ASN A 106 -25.54 -29.04 -30.26
CA ASN A 106 -26.02 -29.01 -31.63
C ASN A 106 -26.11 -27.52 -31.99
N PHE A 107 -25.15 -27.02 -32.78
CA PHE A 107 -25.23 -25.72 -33.41
C PHE A 107 -26.35 -25.79 -34.46
N GLY A 108 -27.60 -25.81 -33.99
CA GLY A 108 -28.78 -25.57 -34.79
C GLY A 108 -28.73 -24.13 -35.26
N HIS A 109 -28.00 -23.92 -36.36
CA HIS A 109 -28.36 -23.04 -37.47
C HIS A 109 -29.65 -22.26 -37.17
N LEU A 110 -29.52 -21.08 -36.57
CA LEU A 110 -30.57 -20.08 -36.64
C LEU A 110 -30.50 -19.52 -38.06
N SER A 111 -31.24 -20.16 -38.96
CA SER A 111 -31.63 -19.57 -40.24
C SER A 111 -32.40 -18.29 -39.93
N PRO A 112 -31.98 -17.10 -40.43
CA PRO A 112 -32.82 -15.92 -40.36
C PRO A 112 -33.89 -16.08 -41.44
N THR A 113 -34.94 -16.85 -41.17
CA THR A 113 -36.18 -16.73 -41.95
C THR A 113 -36.81 -15.41 -41.56
N GLY A 114 -36.75 -14.45 -42.48
CA GLY A 114 -37.30 -13.12 -42.29
C GLY A 114 -38.80 -13.15 -42.03
N THR A 115 -39.22 -12.29 -41.11
CA THR A 115 -40.56 -11.69 -41.02
C THR A 115 -40.43 -10.42 -40.19
N ASP A 116 -40.54 -9.29 -40.87
CA ASP A 116 -41.30 -8.08 -40.53
C ASP A 116 -41.32 -7.57 -39.08
N GLY A 117 -40.92 -6.31 -38.90
CA GLY A 117 -41.40 -5.50 -37.78
C GLY A 117 -40.42 -4.49 -37.22
N ASN A 118 -40.40 -3.29 -37.79
CA ASN A 118 -39.93 -2.08 -37.12
C ASN A 118 -40.64 -1.91 -35.76
N VAL A 119 -39.91 -2.02 -34.64
CA VAL A 119 -40.32 -1.45 -33.34
C VAL A 119 -39.09 -0.93 -32.60
N PHE A 120 -38.60 0.24 -33.00
CA PHE A 120 -37.76 1.08 -32.13
C PHE A 120 -38.66 2.15 -31.49
N PRO A 121 -38.80 2.20 -30.15
CA PRO A 121 -39.35 3.38 -29.51
C PRO A 121 -38.29 4.49 -29.53
N ASN A 122 -38.72 5.60 -30.11
CA ASN A 122 -38.07 6.88 -30.27
C ASN A 122 -37.58 7.45 -28.91
N PHE A 123 -36.27 7.64 -28.73
CA PHE A 123 -35.73 8.41 -27.59
C PHE A 123 -35.41 9.85 -28.03
N PRO A 124 -35.89 10.89 -27.29
CA PRO A 124 -35.65 12.27 -27.65
C PRO A 124 -34.18 12.66 -27.39
N ARG A 125 -33.52 13.07 -28.48
CA ARG A 125 -32.17 13.65 -28.49
C ARG A 125 -32.20 15.04 -27.83
N SER A 126 -31.61 15.19 -26.65
CA SER A 126 -31.38 16.51 -26.03
C SER A 126 -30.31 17.30 -26.79
N PRO A 127 -30.45 18.63 -26.94
CA PRO A 127 -29.49 19.44 -27.66
C PRO A 127 -28.28 19.78 -26.79
N SER A 128 -27.12 19.66 -27.42
CA SER A 128 -25.86 20.31 -27.05
C SER A 128 -26.02 21.82 -26.94
N ASN A 129 -25.49 22.47 -25.90
CA ASN A 129 -25.00 23.85 -25.98
C ASN A 129 -23.97 24.21 -24.88
N ALA A 130 -22.83 24.69 -25.39
CA ALA A 130 -21.89 25.70 -24.87
C ALA A 130 -21.51 25.70 -23.38
N ALA A 131 -20.27 25.26 -23.09
CA ALA A 131 -19.51 25.74 -21.95
C ALA A 131 -18.33 26.57 -22.46
N SER A 132 -18.42 27.89 -22.28
CA SER A 132 -17.34 28.85 -22.43
C SER A 132 -16.31 28.65 -21.31
N THR A 133 -15.11 28.19 -21.66
CA THR A 133 -13.93 28.19 -20.79
C THR A 133 -13.44 29.62 -20.60
N THR A 134 -13.80 30.25 -19.48
CA THR A 134 -13.14 31.45 -18.98
C THR A 134 -12.12 31.05 -17.92
N SER A 135 -10.83 31.29 -18.20
CA SER A 135 -9.71 31.07 -17.29
C SER A 135 -9.77 32.02 -16.09
N PRO A 136 -9.53 31.59 -14.84
CA PRO A 136 -9.14 32.52 -13.79
C PRO A 136 -7.61 32.69 -13.82
N SER A 137 -7.19 33.94 -13.99
CA SER A 137 -5.84 34.43 -13.73
C SER A 137 -5.47 34.16 -12.27
N SER A 138 -4.46 33.33 -12.01
CA SER A 138 -3.88 33.21 -10.67
C SER A 138 -3.02 34.44 -10.41
N SER A 139 -3.53 35.36 -9.61
CA SER A 139 -2.77 36.46 -9.06
C SER A 139 -1.61 35.92 -8.22
N PHE A 140 -0.44 36.42 -8.57
CA PHE A 140 0.83 36.33 -7.90
C PHE A 140 0.68 36.49 -6.37
N ALA A 141 0.89 35.41 -5.61
CA ALA A 141 1.08 35.49 -4.17
C ALA A 141 2.53 35.89 -3.89
N PRO A 142 2.81 36.85 -2.99
CA PRO A 142 4.17 37.20 -2.64
C PRO A 142 4.87 36.06 -1.91
N ASP A 143 6.13 35.85 -2.29
CA ASP A 143 7.07 34.87 -1.77
C ASP A 143 7.24 35.02 -0.24
N VAL A 144 6.60 34.14 0.52
CA VAL A 144 6.86 33.99 1.96
C VAL A 144 8.20 33.28 2.09
N LYS A 145 9.24 34.09 2.27
CA LYS A 145 10.62 33.69 2.53
C LYS A 145 10.65 32.73 3.71
N ARG A 146 10.73 31.43 3.43
CA ARG A 146 10.97 30.42 4.47
C ARG A 146 12.32 30.76 5.13
N PRO A 147 12.40 30.84 6.47
CA PRO A 147 13.67 31.03 7.13
C PRO A 147 14.58 29.86 6.73
N ARG A 148 15.82 30.17 6.33
CA ARG A 148 16.85 29.16 6.17
C ARG A 148 17.00 28.49 7.54
N MET A 149 16.67 27.20 7.62
CA MET A 149 17.24 26.39 8.70
C MET A 149 18.73 26.36 8.43
N ASP A 150 19.48 27.18 9.16
CA ASP A 150 20.91 27.03 9.22
C ASP A 150 21.20 25.59 9.63
N ARG A 151 22.08 25.01 8.82
CA ARG A 151 22.54 23.63 8.94
C ARG A 151 22.98 23.44 10.39
N ILE A 152 22.31 22.56 11.12
CA ILE A 152 22.81 22.09 12.40
C ILE A 152 24.06 21.28 12.06
N ASP A 153 25.22 21.90 12.22
CA ASP A 153 26.50 21.22 12.16
C ASP A 153 26.50 20.17 13.29
N VAL A 154 26.61 18.90 12.88
CA VAL A 154 26.91 17.74 13.73
C VAL A 154 28.19 17.13 13.23
#